data_AF-A0A3S0DSV6-F1
#
_entry.id   AF-A0A3S0DSV6-F1
#
_cell.length_a   1.000
_cell.length_b   1.000
_cell.length_c   1.000
_cell.angle_alpha   90.00
_cell.angle_beta   90.00
_cell.angle_gamma   90.00
#
_symmetry.space_group_name_H-M   'P 1'
#
loop_
_entity.id
_entity.type
_entity.pdbx_description
1 polymer ?
#
loop_
_entity_poly.entity_id
_entity_poly.type
_entity_poly.pdbx_seq_one_letter_code
_entity_poly.pdbx_strand_id
1 'polypeptide(L)'
;MAIKLIIDSEKRTWFLNNKIHRDIRPAVEYANGDRQWWFNGFKHRESDLPAIVYKTGLKVWMNSGQLHREDGPSVIYPNGDREWHEYGLLTRWEKAK
;
A
#
# COMPACT_ATOMS: atom_id res chain seq x y z
N MET A 1 -23.52 7.40 -4.36
CA MET A 1 -22.16 6.91 -4.69
C MET A 1 -22.28 5.48 -5.21
N ALA A 2 -21.51 5.11 -6.24
CA ALA A 2 -21.55 3.75 -6.80
C ALA A 2 -20.38 2.94 -6.24
N ILE A 3 -20.69 1.82 -5.59
CA ILE A 3 -19.71 0.86 -5.10
C ILE A 3 -19.74 -0.35 -6.03
N LYS A 4 -18.58 -0.81 -6.49
CA LYS A 4 -18.44 -2.01 -7.32
C LYS A 4 -17.36 -2.92 -6.75
N LEU A 5 -17.68 -4.20 -6.61
CA LEU A 5 -16.72 -5.26 -6.29
C LEU A 5 -16.48 -6.08 -7.55
N ILE A 6 -15.20 -6.24 -7.91
CA ILE A 6 -14.77 -7.15 -8.97
C ILE A 6 -13.99 -8.28 -8.31
N ILE A 7 -14.40 -9.52 -8.56
CA ILE A 7 -13.74 -10.72 -8.07
C ILE A 7 -13.17 -11.45 -9.29
N ASP A 8 -11.86 -11.65 -9.27
CA ASP A 8 -11.12 -12.55 -10.15
C ASP A 8 -10.74 -13.80 -9.35
N SER A 9 -10.38 -14.87 -10.05
CA SER A 9 -9.71 -16.04 -9.48
C SER A 9 -8.49 -15.68 -8.62
N GLU A 10 -7.77 -14.60 -8.98
CA GLU A 10 -6.55 -14.19 -8.30
C GLU A 10 -6.73 -13.08 -7.26
N LYS A 11 -7.79 -12.25 -7.36
CA LYS A 11 -7.93 -11.06 -6.50
C LYS A 11 -9.34 -10.51 -6.41
N ARG A 12 -9.60 -9.75 -5.34
CA ARG A 12 -10.81 -8.96 -5.13
C ARG A 12 -10.47 -7.48 -5.14
N THR A 13 -11.21 -6.68 -5.90
CA THR A 13 -10.97 -5.24 -6.05
C THR A 13 -12.25 -4.43 -5.76
N TRP A 14 -12.14 -3.44 -4.89
CA TRP A 14 -13.23 -2.53 -4.52
C TRP A 14 -13.07 -1.19 -5.23
N PHE A 15 -14.17 -0.72 -5.82
CA PHE A 15 -14.25 0.56 -6.50
C PHE A 15 -15.32 1.44 -5.87
N LEU A 16 -15.05 2.74 -5.78
CA LEU A 16 -15.99 3.81 -5.48
C LEU A 16 -15.93 4.82 -6.62
N ASN A 17 -17.07 5.14 -7.23
CA ASN A 17 -17.16 6.11 -8.33
C ASN A 17 -16.13 5.85 -9.46
N ASN A 18 -16.02 4.59 -9.90
CA ASN A 18 -15.08 4.11 -10.92
C ASN A 18 -13.57 4.23 -10.57
N LYS A 19 -13.22 4.53 -9.33
CA LYS A 19 -11.83 4.54 -8.85
C LYS A 19 -11.63 3.44 -7.81
N ILE A 20 -10.45 2.82 -7.77
CA ILE A 20 -10.12 1.84 -6.72
C ILE A 20 -10.10 2.58 -5.38
N HIS A 21 -10.93 2.15 -4.45
CA HIS A 21 -11.14 2.86 -3.19
C HIS A 21 -11.78 1.93 -2.16
N ARG A 22 -11.27 1.97 -0.92
CA ARG A 22 -11.94 1.41 0.24
C ARG A 22 -11.46 2.11 1.53
N ASP A 23 -12.39 2.55 2.37
CA ASP A 23 -12.08 3.44 3.51
C ASP A 23 -11.06 2.86 4.50
N ILE A 24 -11.35 1.68 5.05
CA ILE A 24 -10.56 1.10 6.17
C ILE A 24 -9.87 -0.21 5.75
N ARG A 25 -10.54 -0.99 4.91
CA ARG A 25 -10.09 -2.32 4.48
C ARG A 25 -9.28 -2.22 3.19
N PRO A 26 -8.45 -3.22 2.85
CA PRO A 26 -7.72 -3.21 1.59
C PRO A 26 -8.67 -3.14 0.39
N ALA A 27 -8.37 -2.23 -0.53
CA ALA A 27 -9.13 -2.06 -1.77
C ALA A 27 -8.72 -3.09 -2.85
N VAL A 28 -7.60 -3.79 -2.64
CA VAL A 28 -7.23 -4.99 -3.39
C VAL A 28 -6.77 -6.06 -2.43
N GLU A 29 -7.38 -7.24 -2.51
CA GLU A 29 -7.00 -8.44 -1.75
C GLU A 29 -6.66 -9.55 -2.74
N TYR A 30 -5.42 -10.02 -2.75
CA TYR A 30 -4.98 -11.10 -3.61
C TYR A 30 -5.17 -12.45 -2.92
N ALA A 31 -5.44 -13.50 -3.69
CA ALA A 31 -5.58 -14.87 -3.21
C ALA A 31 -4.29 -15.40 -2.55
N ASN A 32 -3.13 -14.87 -2.98
CA ASN A 32 -1.84 -15.18 -2.38
C ASN A 32 -1.66 -14.56 -0.97
N GLY A 33 -2.54 -13.66 -0.52
CA GLY A 33 -2.47 -12.97 0.77
C GLY A 33 -1.94 -11.53 0.73
N ASP A 34 -1.51 -11.06 -0.45
CA ASP A 34 -1.10 -9.67 -0.64
C ASP A 34 -2.29 -8.72 -0.53
N ARG A 35 -2.06 -7.54 0.04
CA ARG A 35 -3.09 -6.54 0.29
C ARG A 35 -2.63 -5.17 -0.12
N GLN A 36 -3.49 -4.43 -0.79
CA GLN A 36 -3.25 -3.04 -1.18
C GLN A 36 -4.41 -2.16 -0.74
N TRP A 37 -4.07 -1.01 -0.18
CA TRP A 37 -5.01 0.03 0.24
C TRP A 37 -4.96 1.17 -0.77
N TRP A 38 -6.14 1.59 -1.18
CA TRP A 38 -6.31 2.64 -2.17
C TRP A 38 -7.39 3.59 -1.67
N PHE A 39 -7.12 4.88 -1.82
CA PHE A 39 -8.04 5.96 -1.53
C PHE A 39 -8.14 6.84 -2.77
N ASN A 40 -9.36 6.98 -3.30
CA ASN A 40 -9.69 7.81 -4.46
C ASN A 40 -8.81 7.54 -5.70
N GLY A 41 -8.44 6.28 -5.91
CA GLY A 41 -7.62 5.85 -7.05
C GLY A 41 -6.11 5.98 -6.83
N PHE A 42 -5.66 6.42 -5.66
CA PHE A 42 -4.25 6.46 -5.29
C PHE A 42 -3.94 5.47 -4.18
N LYS A 43 -2.74 4.87 -4.20
CA LYS A 43 -2.27 4.04 -3.09
C LYS A 43 -2.02 4.93 -1.88
N HIS A 44 -2.79 4.70 -0.83
CA HIS A 44 -2.75 5.45 0.40
C HIS A 44 -3.48 4.66 1.49
N ARG A 45 -3.04 4.84 2.74
CA ARG A 45 -3.69 4.28 3.91
C ARG A 45 -3.51 5.21 5.10
N GLU A 46 -4.63 5.53 5.73
CA GLU A 46 -4.71 6.31 6.97
C GLU A 46 -4.00 5.61 8.14
N SER A 47 -3.68 6.39 9.18
CA SER A 47 -3.11 5.91 10.47
C SER A 47 -1.67 5.38 10.42
N ASP A 48 -0.79 5.94 9.57
CA ASP A 48 0.61 5.52 9.41
C ASP A 48 0.78 4.00 9.12
N LEU A 49 -0.22 3.42 8.47
CA LEU A 49 -0.20 2.01 8.07
C LEU A 49 0.29 1.85 6.64
N PRO A 50 0.91 0.71 6.30
CA PRO A 50 1.41 0.47 4.95
C PRO A 50 0.27 0.40 3.94
N ALA A 51 0.44 1.09 2.82
CA ALA A 51 -0.46 1.07 1.67
C ALA A 51 -0.35 -0.25 0.88
N ILE A 52 0.77 -0.95 0.96
CA ILE A 52 0.94 -2.30 0.39
C ILE A 52 1.55 -3.20 1.45
N VAL A 53 0.97 -4.39 1.60
CA VAL A 53 1.50 -5.46 2.46
C VAL A 53 1.54 -6.73 1.64
N TYR A 54 2.74 -7.22 1.37
CA TYR A 54 2.94 -8.51 0.74
C TYR A 54 2.97 -9.62 1.79
N LYS A 55 2.51 -10.82 1.43
CA LYS A 55 2.62 -12.01 2.27
C LYS A 55 4.07 -12.35 2.59
N THR A 56 5.01 -11.98 1.72
CA THR A 56 6.46 -12.15 1.95
C THR A 56 6.97 -11.37 3.16
N GLY A 57 6.22 -10.36 3.62
CA GLY A 57 6.61 -9.47 4.72
C GLY A 57 7.04 -8.08 4.27
N LEU A 58 7.18 -7.84 2.95
CA LEU A 58 7.45 -6.50 2.41
C LEU A 58 6.27 -5.56 2.71
N LYS A 59 6.58 -4.42 3.33
CA LYS A 59 5.60 -3.37 3.64
C LYS A 59 6.03 -2.08 2.96
N VAL A 60 5.08 -1.44 2.28
CA VAL A 60 5.32 -0.20 1.54
C VAL A 60 4.30 0.85 1.98
N TRP A 61 4.78 2.01 2.38
CA TRP A 61 4.01 3.19 2.68
C TRP A 61 4.00 4.10 1.46
N MET A 62 2.80 4.57 1.11
CA MET A 62 2.60 5.45 -0.02
C MET A 62 1.61 6.53 0.37
N ASN A 63 1.89 7.76 -0.06
CA ASN A 63 0.96 8.87 0.02
C ASN A 63 0.68 9.38 -1.39
N SER A 64 -0.61 9.47 -1.74
CA SER A 64 -1.05 9.96 -3.06
C SER A 64 -0.37 9.28 -4.26
N GLY A 65 -0.03 8.00 -4.14
CA GLY A 65 0.63 7.22 -5.20
C GLY A 65 2.15 7.33 -5.27
N GLN A 66 2.80 8.09 -4.38
CA GLN A 66 4.26 8.17 -4.27
C GLN A 66 4.76 7.45 -3.01
N LEU A 67 5.99 6.93 -3.05
CA LEU A 67 6.65 6.39 -1.86
C LEU A 67 6.90 7.54 -0.88
N HIS A 68 6.25 7.49 0.27
CA HIS A 68 6.38 8.51 1.30
C HIS A 68 5.82 8.01 2.63
N ARG A 69 6.48 8.42 3.71
CA ARG A 69 6.05 8.24 5.09
C ARG A 69 6.65 9.35 5.94
N GLU A 70 5.83 9.99 6.77
CA GLU A 70 6.26 11.11 7.61
C GLU A 70 7.20 10.64 8.74
N ASP A 71 6.79 9.62 9.49
CA ASP A 71 7.47 9.19 10.72
C ASP A 71 8.22 7.86 10.60
N GLY A 72 8.82 7.56 9.44
CA GLY A 72 9.60 6.33 9.30
C GLY A 72 9.99 5.94 7.89
N PRO A 73 10.47 4.70 7.70
CA PRO A 73 10.82 4.21 6.38
C PRO A 73 9.56 3.97 5.54
N SER A 74 9.63 4.43 4.30
CA SER A 74 8.60 4.22 3.26
C SER A 74 8.58 2.77 2.77
N VAL A 75 9.70 2.02 2.91
CA VAL A 75 9.77 0.60 2.56
C VAL A 75 10.46 -0.16 3.69
N ILE A 76 9.86 -1.28 4.11
CA ILE A 76 10.46 -2.22 5.05
C ILE A 76 10.45 -3.60 4.42
N TYR A 77 11.65 -4.14 4.20
CA TYR A 77 11.86 -5.46 3.63
C TYR A 77 11.76 -6.56 4.70
N PRO A 78 11.43 -7.80 4.30
CA PRO A 78 11.33 -8.91 5.24
C PRO A 78 12.66 -9.31 5.89
N ASN A 79 13.79 -8.97 5.26
CA ASN A 79 15.12 -9.13 5.83
C ASN A 79 15.47 -8.05 6.88
N GLY A 80 14.58 -7.06 7.07
CA GLY A 80 14.74 -5.95 8.00
C GLY A 80 15.35 -4.68 7.39
N ASP A 81 15.76 -4.70 6.12
CA ASP A 81 16.26 -3.51 5.42
C ASP A 81 15.14 -2.45 5.31
N ARG A 82 15.54 -1.18 5.26
CA ARG A 82 14.62 -0.04 5.31
C ARG A 82 15.04 1.03 4.33
N GLU A 83 14.05 1.66 3.69
CA GLU A 83 14.27 2.79 2.80
C GLU A 83 13.34 3.95 3.16
N TRP A 84 13.85 5.16 3.11
CA TRP A 84 13.11 6.40 3.29
C TRP A 84 13.01 7.13 1.96
N HIS A 85 11.81 7.60 1.66
CA HIS A 85 11.54 8.33 0.44
C HIS A 85 10.81 9.64 0.73
N GLU A 86 11.26 10.71 0.09
CA GLU A 86 10.63 12.02 0.13
C GLU A 86 10.24 12.41 -1.31
N TYR A 87 8.97 12.75 -1.53
CA TYR A 87 8.41 12.98 -2.87
C TYR A 87 8.68 11.85 -3.87
N GLY A 88 8.74 10.60 -3.38
CA GLY A 88 9.04 9.42 -4.18
C GLY A 88 10.54 9.20 -4.49
N LEU A 89 11.43 10.07 -4.04
CA LEU A 89 12.88 9.94 -4.22
C LEU A 89 13.51 9.29 -2.99
N LEU A 90 14.39 8.32 -3.21
CA LEU A 90 15.15 7.66 -2.13
C LEU A 90 16.08 8.67 -1.47
N THR A 91 15.87 8.95 -0.18
CA THR A 91 16.70 9.88 0.61
C THR A 91 17.65 9.15 1.55
N ARG A 92 17.26 7.98 2.03
CA ARG A 92 18.07 7.17 2.96
C ARG A 92 17.78 5.69 2.78
N TRP A 93 18.81 4.88 2.97
CA TRP A 93 18.72 3.43 3.04
C TRP A 93 19.46 2.93 4.29
N GLU A 94 18.92 1.90 4.93
CA GLU A 94 19.47 1.27 6.12
C GLU A 94 19.38 -0.25 5.99
N LYS A 95 20.52 -0.91 6.16
CA LYS A 95 20.61 -2.37 6.18
C LYS A 95 20.33 -2.90 7.58
N ALA A 96 19.59 -3.99 7.69
CA ALA A 96 19.46 -4.71 8.95
C ALA A 96 20.83 -5.22 9.44
N LYS A 97 21.05 -5.14 10.76
CA LYS A 97 22.25 -5.66 11.43
C LYS A 97 22.10 -7.14 11.74
#